data_AF-A0A3A1XCN3-F1
#
_entry.id   AF-A0A3A1XCN3-F1
#
_cell.length_a   1.000
_cell.length_b   1.000
_cell.length_c   1.000
_cell.angle_alpha   90.00
_cell.angle_beta   90.00
_cell.angle_gamma   90.00
#
_symmetry.space_group_name_H-M   'P 1'
#
loop_
_entity.id
_entity.type
_entity.pdbx_description
1 polymer ?
#
loop_
_entity_poly.entity_id
_entity_poly.type
_entity_poly.pdbx_seq_one_letter_code
_entity_poly.pdbx_strand_id
1 'polypeptide(L)'
;SYEMEDGNYIFPDVDLDPRFYKTIDDFNERFPYSVPALAAAKSVTIRGDWTFGSQVSMFADAILEDTGEPSYVPNGEFVGPQGIEPDEWV
;
A
#
# COMPACT_ATOMS: atom_id res chain seq x y z
N SER A 1 -10.55 -5.15 17.32
CA SER A 1 -9.42 -4.58 18.06
C SER A 1 -8.60 -5.73 18.62
N TYR A 2 -7.30 -5.77 18.33
CA TYR A 2 -6.38 -6.68 19.00
C TYR A 2 -5.85 -5.95 20.24
N GLU A 3 -6.33 -6.32 21.42
CA GLU A 3 -5.81 -5.80 22.68
C GLU A 3 -4.54 -6.58 23.02
N MET A 4 -3.39 -5.92 22.95
CA MET A 4 -2.12 -6.42 23.48
C MET A 4 -1.79 -5.66 24.77
N GLU A 5 -0.96 -6.24 25.63
CA GLU A 5 -0.75 -5.85 27.04
C GLU A 5 -0.22 -4.40 27.26
N ASP A 6 0.12 -3.66 26.21
CA ASP A 6 0.77 -2.33 26.24
C ASP A 6 -0.03 -1.18 25.58
N GLY A 7 -1.25 -1.40 25.05
CA GLY A 7 -2.10 -0.29 24.56
C GLY A 7 -3.05 -0.62 23.40
N ASN A 8 -3.93 0.33 23.06
CA ASN A 8 -4.87 0.20 21.94
C ASN A 8 -4.16 0.51 20.61
N TYR A 9 -3.74 -0.54 19.90
CA TYR A 9 -3.13 -0.41 18.57
C TYR A 9 -4.23 -0.33 17.50
N ILE A 10 -4.23 0.75 16.72
CA ILE A 10 -5.11 0.89 15.55
C ILE A 10 -4.30 0.44 14.34
N PHE A 11 -4.66 -0.71 13.77
CA PHE A 11 -4.10 -1.17 12.51
C PHE A 11 -4.91 -0.58 11.34
N PRO A 12 -4.25 -0.26 10.22
CA PRO A 12 -4.97 0.13 9.02
C PRO A 12 -5.82 -1.02 8.50
N ASP A 13 -6.96 -0.68 7.90
CA ASP A 13 -7.69 -1.62 7.05
C ASP A 13 -6.94 -1.84 5.74
N VAL A 14 -6.84 -3.07 5.27
CA VAL A 14 -6.08 -3.40 4.06
C VAL A 14 -6.95 -4.26 3.14
N ASP A 15 -7.19 -3.76 1.94
CA ASP A 15 -7.99 -4.39 0.91
C ASP A 15 -7.19 -4.49 -0.40
N LEU A 16 -6.81 -5.71 -0.75
CA LEU A 16 -6.00 -6.03 -1.92
C LEU A 16 -6.82 -6.77 -2.96
N ASP A 17 -6.59 -6.46 -4.23
CA ASP A 17 -7.25 -7.17 -5.33
C ASP A 17 -6.93 -8.68 -5.31
N PRO A 18 -7.91 -9.56 -5.07
CA PRO A 18 -7.64 -10.99 -4.98
C PRO A 18 -7.24 -11.61 -6.33
N ARG A 19 -7.37 -10.89 -7.45
CA ARG A 19 -6.85 -11.33 -8.74
C ARG A 19 -5.31 -11.34 -8.78
N PHE A 20 -4.66 -10.50 -7.99
CA PHE A 20 -3.20 -10.25 -8.04
C PHE A 20 -2.48 -10.43 -6.70
N TYR A 21 -3.17 -10.53 -5.57
CA TYR A 21 -2.53 -10.58 -4.24
C TYR A 21 -3.00 -11.76 -3.35
N LYS A 22 -3.65 -12.77 -3.94
CA LYS A 22 -4.28 -13.84 -3.17
C LYS A 22 -3.29 -14.84 -2.60
N THR A 23 -2.25 -15.21 -3.35
CA THR A 23 -1.23 -16.15 -2.88
C THR A 23 0.00 -15.42 -2.37
N ILE A 24 0.78 -16.09 -1.53
CA ILE A 24 2.06 -15.56 -1.04
C ILE A 24 3.03 -15.30 -2.21
N ASP A 25 2.97 -16.13 -3.26
CA ASP A 25 3.81 -15.98 -4.45
C ASP A 25 3.43 -14.72 -5.24
N ASP A 26 2.14 -14.54 -5.51
CA ASP A 26 1.64 -13.33 -6.18
C ASP A 26 1.98 -12.07 -5.37
N PHE A 27 1.81 -12.13 -4.05
CA PHE A 27 2.16 -11.03 -3.14
C PHE A 27 3.65 -10.69 -3.22
N ASN A 28 4.53 -11.68 -3.11
CA ASN A 28 5.98 -11.47 -3.18
C ASN A 28 6.42 -10.91 -4.55
N GLU A 29 5.75 -11.31 -5.65
CA GLU A 29 6.03 -10.75 -6.97
C GLU A 29 5.74 -9.24 -7.05
N ARG A 30 4.69 -8.76 -6.35
CA ARG A 30 4.34 -7.33 -6.33
C ARG A 30 5.15 -6.49 -5.34
N PHE A 31 5.74 -7.12 -4.33
CA PHE A 31 6.60 -6.46 -3.32
C PHE A 31 8.05 -6.97 -3.34
N PRO A 32 8.80 -6.81 -4.45
CA PRO A 32 10.11 -7.42 -4.62
C PRO A 32 11.22 -6.82 -3.72
N TYR A 33 11.04 -5.60 -3.22
CA TYR A 33 12.05 -4.92 -2.39
C TYR A 33 11.67 -4.88 -0.91
N SER A 34 10.42 -4.57 -0.61
CA SER A 34 9.84 -4.48 0.74
C SER A 34 8.36 -4.12 0.63
N VAL A 35 7.59 -4.37 1.68
CA VAL A 35 6.24 -3.78 1.80
C VAL A 35 6.33 -2.27 2.07
N PRO A 36 5.35 -1.46 1.60
CA PRO A 36 5.26 -0.04 1.91
C PRO A 36 5.13 0.23 3.41
N ALA A 37 5.58 1.40 3.85
CA ALA A 37 5.35 1.86 5.21
C ALA A 37 3.87 2.23 5.39
N LEU A 38 3.19 1.58 6.35
CA LEU A 38 1.74 1.77 6.60
C LEU A 38 1.43 2.52 7.90
N ALA A 39 2.46 2.98 8.64
CA ALA A 39 2.28 3.55 9.97
C ALA A 39 1.43 4.84 9.98
N ALA A 40 1.37 5.55 8.86
CA ALA A 40 0.55 6.76 8.67
C ALA A 40 -0.77 6.49 7.94
N ALA A 41 -1.04 5.24 7.55
CA ALA A 41 -2.25 4.87 6.85
C ALA A 41 -3.39 4.57 7.83
N LYS A 42 -4.58 5.03 7.47
CA LYS A 42 -5.85 4.61 8.06
C LYS A 42 -6.45 3.45 7.28
N SER A 43 -6.30 3.47 5.96
CA SER A 43 -6.69 2.37 5.08
C SER A 43 -5.77 2.29 3.86
N VAL A 44 -5.67 1.09 3.28
CA VAL A 44 -4.95 0.81 2.03
C VAL A 44 -5.86 0.01 1.12
N THR A 45 -6.20 0.56 -0.04
CA THR A 45 -6.94 -0.14 -1.08
C THR A 45 -6.11 -0.20 -2.35
N ILE A 46 -5.84 -1.41 -2.84
CA ILE A 46 -5.09 -1.63 -4.09
C ILE A 46 -5.96 -2.44 -5.04
N ARG A 47 -6.25 -1.87 -6.21
CA ARG A 47 -6.99 -2.50 -7.32
C ARG A 47 -6.11 -2.59 -8.56
N GLY A 48 -6.18 -3.72 -9.26
CA GLY A 48 -5.30 -3.97 -10.41
C GLY A 48 -3.92 -4.49 -10.04
N ASP A 49 -3.04 -4.53 -11.03
CA ASP A 49 -1.71 -5.13 -10.93
C ASP A 49 -0.64 -4.08 -10.61
N TRP A 50 -0.45 -3.80 -9.31
CA TRP A 50 0.53 -2.81 -8.85
C TRP A 50 1.79 -3.45 -8.30
N THR A 51 2.93 -3.04 -8.82
CA THR A 51 4.25 -3.38 -8.29
C THR A 51 4.87 -2.17 -7.59
N PHE A 52 5.71 -2.42 -6.59
CA PHE A 52 6.23 -1.36 -5.72
C PHE A 52 7.74 -1.28 -5.76
N GLY A 53 8.24 -0.06 -5.87
CA GLY A 53 9.63 0.29 -5.63
C GLY A 53 10.00 0.19 -4.16
N SER A 54 11.28 0.43 -3.87
CA SER A 54 11.76 0.50 -2.49
C SER A 54 11.31 1.80 -1.81
N GLN A 55 11.12 1.76 -0.49
CA GLN A 55 10.87 2.96 0.35
C GLN A 55 9.55 3.70 0.04
N VAL A 56 8.55 3.01 -0.51
CA VAL A 56 7.20 3.58 -0.69
C VAL A 56 6.51 3.78 0.66
N SER A 57 5.78 4.89 0.81
CA SER A 57 5.01 5.20 2.01
C SER A 57 3.53 5.41 1.69
N MET A 58 2.65 4.81 2.50
CA MET A 58 1.20 4.96 2.39
C MET A 58 0.66 5.78 3.56
N PHE A 59 -0.26 6.69 3.29
CA PHE A 59 -0.82 7.58 4.30
C PHE A 59 -2.32 7.81 4.13
N ALA A 60 -2.99 8.21 5.21
CA ALA A 60 -4.43 8.47 5.24
C ALA A 60 -5.24 7.31 4.64
N ASP A 61 -6.22 7.59 3.77
CA ASP A 61 -6.99 6.58 3.05
C ASP A 61 -6.32 6.35 1.68
N ALA A 62 -5.24 5.57 1.66
CA ALA A 62 -4.40 5.35 0.47
C ALA A 62 -5.09 4.47 -0.57
N ILE A 63 -5.13 4.93 -1.83
CA ILE A 63 -5.86 4.26 -2.90
C ILE A 63 -4.98 4.13 -4.14
N LEU A 64 -4.94 2.93 -4.73
CA LEU A 64 -4.46 2.70 -6.09
C LEU A 64 -5.58 2.04 -6.90
N GLU A 65 -6.00 2.71 -7.98
CA GLU A 65 -7.06 2.22 -8.86
C GLU A 65 -6.52 1.25 -9.92
N ASP A 66 -7.41 0.40 -10.44
CA ASP A 66 -7.07 -0.51 -11.53
C ASP A 66 -6.97 0.29 -12.83
N THR A 67 -5.77 0.40 -13.38
CA THR A 67 -5.50 1.08 -14.66
C THR A 67 -5.81 0.18 -15.86
N GLY A 68 -6.09 -1.12 -15.63
CA GLY A 68 -6.28 -2.12 -16.67
C GLY A 68 -4.97 -2.72 -17.21
N GLU A 69 -3.82 -2.26 -16.72
CA GLU A 69 -2.49 -2.71 -17.13
C GLU A 69 -1.52 -2.75 -15.93
N PRO A 70 -0.45 -3.57 -15.99
CA PRO A 70 0.57 -3.58 -14.94
C PRO A 70 1.14 -2.19 -14.71
N SER A 71 1.11 -1.75 -13.45
CA SER A 71 1.49 -0.40 -13.04
C SER A 71 2.52 -0.44 -11.92
N TYR A 72 3.26 0.66 -11.74
CA TYR A 72 4.41 0.71 -10.84
C TYR A 72 4.39 1.97 -9.98
N VAL A 73 4.59 1.80 -8.67
CA VAL A 73 4.87 2.90 -7.74
C VAL A 73 6.39 3.10 -7.66
N PRO A 74 6.93 4.27 -8.06
CA PRO A 74 8.36 4.53 -8.02
C PRO A 74 9.00 4.48 -6.63
N ASN A 75 10.33 4.36 -6.60
CA ASN A 75 11.08 4.36 -5.35
C ASN A 75 10.88 5.66 -4.58
N GLY A 76 10.61 5.56 -3.28
CA GLY A 76 10.49 6.71 -2.38
C GLY A 76 9.19 7.51 -2.52
N GLU A 77 8.28 7.11 -3.42
CA GLU A 77 7.02 7.82 -3.62
C GLU A 77 6.02 7.59 -2.48
N PHE A 78 5.07 8.52 -2.38
CA PHE A 78 3.97 8.47 -1.44
C PHE A 78 2.68 8.07 -2.14
N VAL A 79 1.84 7.32 -1.44
CA VAL A 79 0.50 6.97 -1.90
C VAL A 79 -0.51 7.40 -0.84
N GLY A 80 -1.44 8.24 -1.25
CA GLY A 80 -2.49 8.77 -0.40
C GLY A 80 -3.85 8.73 -1.07
N PRO A 81 -4.79 9.59 -0.64
CA PRO A 81 -6.17 9.58 -1.14
C PRO A 81 -6.32 9.88 -2.64
N GLN A 82 -5.28 10.42 -3.28
CA GLN A 82 -5.30 10.78 -4.71
C GLN A 82 -4.47 9.83 -5.59
N GLY A 83 -3.99 8.71 -5.06
CA GLY A 83 -3.06 7.83 -5.77
C GLY A 83 -1.62 8.12 -5.41
N ILE A 84 -0.73 8.03 -6.39
CA ILE A 84 0.68 8.40 -6.25
C ILE A 84 0.77 9.92 -6.14
N GLU A 85 1.28 10.42 -5.02
CA GLU A 85 1.42 11.83 -4.73
C GLU A 85 2.92 12.13 -4.52
N PRO A 86 3.47 13.16 -5.20
CA PRO A 86 4.85 13.58 -4.93
C PRO A 86 4.96 14.10 -3.50
N ASP A 87 6.13 13.98 -2.89
CA ASP A 87 6.49 14.61 -1.61
C ASP A 87 6.60 16.16 -1.72
N GLU A 88 5.88 16.79 -2.65
CA GLU A 88 5.86 18.24 -2.81
C GLU A 88 4.86 18.88 -1.83
N TRP A 89 5.21 18.80 -0.54
CA TRP A 89 4.81 19.79 0.46
C TRP A 89 6.01 20.69 0.75
N VAL A 90 6.38 21.54 -0.23
CA VAL A 90 7.29 22.68 -0.02
C VAL A 90 6.63 23.96 -0.52
#